data_AF-A0A7Z9KRI4-F1
#
_entry.id   AF-A0A7Z9KRI4-F1
#
_cell.length_a   1.000
_cell.length_b   1.000
_cell.length_c   1.000
_cell.angle_alpha   90.00
_cell.angle_beta   90.00
_cell.angle_gamma   90.00
#
_symmetry.space_group_name_H-M   'P 1'
#
loop_
_entity.id
_entity.type
_entity.pdbx_description
1 polymer ?
#
loop_
_entity_poly.entity_id
_entity_poly.type
_entity_poly.pdbx_seq_one_letter_code
_entity_poly.pdbx_strand_id
1 'polypeptide(L)'
;MIYYLFFESLREYFPLFNVFRYISFRAIYATITALVISLVFGPFVIGKLQQLEIKQFIRDDGPETHQDKAGTPTMGGMLILASVL
;
A
#
# COMPACT_ATOMS: atom_id res chain seq x y z
N MET A 1 13.83 -8.93 10.11
CA MET A 1 15.17 -8.82 10.72
C MET A 1 15.34 -7.53 11.52
N ILE A 2 15.05 -6.35 10.95
CA ILE A 2 15.16 -5.03 11.61
C ILE A 2 14.34 -4.93 12.91
N TYR A 3 13.13 -5.50 12.93
CA TYR A 3 12.29 -5.57 14.13
C TYR A 3 13.00 -6.23 15.33
N TYR A 4 13.70 -7.35 15.11
CA TYR A 4 14.38 -8.05 16.21
C TYR A 4 15.59 -7.27 16.72
N LEU A 5 16.37 -6.65 15.82
CA LEU A 5 17.56 -5.89 16.19
C LEU A 5 17.22 -4.61 16.98
N PHE A 6 16.19 -3.89 16.57
CA PHE A 6 15.79 -2.64 17.21
C PHE A 6 15.08 -2.88 18.55
N PHE A 7 14.14 -3.83 18.61
CA PHE A 7 13.31 -4.02 19.81
C PHE A 7 13.99 -4.84 20.91
N GLU A 8 14.89 -5.78 20.60
CA GLU A 8 15.63 -6.49 21.66
C GLU A 8 16.65 -5.57 22.35
N SER A 9 17.29 -4.65 21.62
CA SER A 9 18.27 -3.71 22.19
C SER A 9 17.62 -2.64 23.09
N LEU A 10 16.39 -2.22 22.77
CA LEU A 10 15.66 -1.18 23.52
C LEU A 10 14.89 -1.71 24.73
N ARG A 11 14.72 -3.04 24.83
CA ARG A 11 13.98 -3.69 25.93
C ARG A 11 14.65 -3.54 27.29
N GLU A 12 15.99 -3.49 27.33
CA GLU A 12 16.72 -3.31 28.60
C GLU A 12 16.42 -1.97 29.27
N TYR A 13 16.03 -0.96 28.50
CA TYR A 13 15.82 0.40 29.01
C TYR A 13 14.35 0.73 29.26
N PHE A 14 13.41 0.10 28.54
CA PHE A 14 11.98 0.45 28.62
C PHE A 14 11.06 -0.79 28.50
N PRO A 15 10.42 -1.24 29.60
CA PRO A 15 9.56 -2.42 29.61
C PRO A 15 8.29 -2.28 28.76
N LEU A 16 7.89 -1.05 28.39
CA LEU A 16 6.76 -0.76 27.51
C LEU A 16 6.92 -1.40 26.11
N PHE A 17 8.15 -1.62 25.65
CA PHE A 17 8.42 -2.24 24.34
C PHE A 17 8.06 -3.73 24.26
N ASN A 18 7.65 -4.37 25.37
CA ASN A 18 7.15 -5.75 25.35
C ASN A 18 5.84 -5.90 24.55
N VAL A 19 5.04 -4.83 24.39
CA VAL A 19 3.76 -4.87 23.66
C VAL A 19 3.96 -5.30 22.20
N PHE A 20 5.12 -5.01 21.62
CA PHE A 20 5.43 -5.39 20.25
C PHE A 20 5.58 -6.90 20.05
N ARG A 21 5.80 -7.69 21.12
CA ARG A 21 5.86 -9.16 21.03
C ARG A 21 4.53 -9.79 20.64
N TYR A 22 3.40 -9.16 20.98
CA TYR A 22 2.10 -9.72 20.71
C TYR A 22 1.81 -9.71 19.20
N ILE A 23 1.48 -10.87 18.65
CA ILE A 23 1.17 -11.01 17.22
C ILE A 23 -0.01 -10.12 16.80
N SER A 24 -1.00 -9.95 17.68
CA SER A 24 -2.15 -9.08 17.44
C SER A 24 -1.74 -7.62 17.28
N PHE A 25 -0.87 -7.12 18.17
CA PHE A 25 -0.34 -5.77 18.05
C PHE A 25 0.43 -5.60 16.73
N ARG A 26 1.23 -6.62 16.37
CA ARG A 26 2.01 -6.63 15.13
C ARG A 26 1.15 -6.56 13.87
N ALA A 27 0.11 -7.38 13.83
CA ALA A 27 -0.82 -7.40 12.72
C ALA A 27 -1.54 -6.05 12.58
N ILE A 28 -2.07 -5.51 13.70
CA ILE A 28 -2.80 -4.26 13.71
C ILE A 28 -1.92 -3.11 13.21
N TYR A 29 -0.72 -2.94 13.77
CA TYR A 29 0.12 -1.82 13.34
C TYR A 29 0.54 -1.97 11.87
N ALA A 30 0.84 -3.19 11.39
CA ALA A 30 1.23 -3.42 10.01
C ALA A 30 0.09 -3.08 9.03
N THR A 31 -1.15 -3.45 9.36
CA THR A 31 -2.33 -3.08 8.58
C THR A 31 -2.55 -1.58 8.56
N ILE A 32 -2.45 -0.91 9.71
CA ILE A 32 -2.63 0.54 9.80
C ILE A 32 -1.55 1.26 8.99
N THR A 33 -0.28 0.85 9.11
CA THR A 33 0.81 1.47 8.34
C THR A 33 0.63 1.29 6.84
N ALA A 34 0.28 0.09 6.38
CA ALA A 34 0.04 -0.18 4.96
C ALA A 34 -1.15 0.63 4.42
N LEU A 35 -2.21 0.79 5.22
CA LEU A 35 -3.37 1.62 4.86
C LEU A 35 -2.98 3.09 4.75
N VAL A 36 -2.26 3.64 5.72
CA VAL A 36 -1.82 5.04 5.73
C VAL A 36 -0.94 5.31 4.51
N ILE A 37 0.05 4.45 4.22
CA ILE A 37 0.91 4.58 3.04
C ILE A 37 0.06 4.56 1.77
N SER A 38 -0.86 3.60 1.65
CA SER A 38 -1.71 3.49 0.45
C SER A 38 -2.58 4.72 0.21
N LEU A 39 -3.14 5.31 1.27
CA LEU A 39 -3.98 6.50 1.17
C LEU A 39 -3.18 7.77 0.85
N VAL A 40 -2.01 7.94 1.49
CA VAL A 40 -1.15 9.11 1.29
C VAL A 40 -0.50 9.11 -0.10
N PHE A 41 0.04 7.97 -0.52
CA PHE A 41 0.73 7.86 -1.81
C PHE A 41 -0.21 7.54 -2.98
N GLY A 42 -1.46 7.15 -2.71
CA GLY A 42 -2.46 6.80 -3.72
C GLY A 42 -2.63 7.86 -4.82
N PRO A 43 -2.98 9.11 -4.48
CA PRO A 43 -3.18 10.17 -5.50
C PRO A 43 -1.93 10.43 -6.33
N PHE A 44 -0.74 10.39 -5.72
CA PHE A 44 0.53 10.59 -6.41
C PHE A 44 0.80 9.46 -7.42
N VAL A 45 0.62 8.21 -7.01
CA VAL A 45 0.84 7.04 -7.88
C VAL A 45 -0.20 7.01 -9.00
N ILE A 46 -1.47 7.30 -8.72
CA ILE A 46 -2.52 7.38 -9.74
C ILE A 46 -2.17 8.45 -10.80
N GLY A 47 -1.77 9.65 -10.37
CA GLY A 47 -1.36 10.72 -11.28
C GLY A 47 -0.14 10.33 -12.13
N LYS A 48 0.84 9.63 -11.54
CA LYS A 48 2.00 9.11 -12.27
C LYS A 48 1.63 8.03 -13.29
N LEU A 49 0.78 7.09 -12.93
CA LEU A 49 0.32 6.05 -13.86
C LEU A 49 -0.50 6.64 -15.01
N GLN A 50 -1.27 7.69 -14.76
CA GLN A 50 -2.00 8.42 -15.79
C GLN A 50 -1.07 9.17 -16.76
N GLN A 51 0.03 9.74 -16.25
CA GLN A 51 1.09 10.38 -17.08
C GLN A 51 1.86 9.39 -17.95
N LEU A 52 2.05 8.16 -17.48
CA LEU A 52 2.77 7.11 -18.20
C LEU A 52 1.91 6.45 -19.30
N GLU A 53 0.71 6.97 -19.57
CA GLU A 53 -0.25 6.47 -20.56
C GLU A 53 -0.55 4.98 -20.45
N ILE A 54 -0.41 4.40 -19.25
CA ILE A 54 -0.78 3.01 -18.97
C ILE A 54 -2.30 2.94 -18.77
N LYS A 55 -3.04 3.33 -19.81
CA LYS A 55 -4.50 3.25 -19.88
C LYS A 55 -4.88 1.87 -20.39
N GLN A 56 -5.99 1.32 -19.89
CA GLN A 56 -6.54 0.11 -20.48
C GLN A 56 -7.03 0.42 -21.90
N PHE A 57 -6.57 -0.35 -22.88
CA PHE A 57 -7.13 -0.34 -24.23
C PHE A 57 -8.54 -0.93 -24.15
N ILE A 58 -9.56 -0.10 -24.35
CA ILE A 58 -10.95 -0.53 -24.42
C ILE A 58 -11.25 -0.89 -25.87
N ARG A 59 -11.89 -2.05 -26.06
CA ARG A 59 -12.22 -2.56 -27.37
C ARG A 59 -13.49 -1.86 -27.87
N ASP A 60 -13.45 -1.34 -29.09
CA ASP A 60 -14.51 -0.49 -29.68
C ASP A 60 -15.84 -1.22 -29.94
N ASP A 61 -15.87 -2.55 -29.80
CA ASP A 61 -17.04 -3.44 -29.94
C ASP A 61 -17.88 -3.59 -28.65
N GLY A 62 -17.54 -2.86 -27.58
CA GLY A 62 -18.23 -2.94 -26.27
C GLY A 62 -19.44 -2.00 -26.11
N PRO A 63 -20.37 -2.28 -25.16
CA PRO A 63 -21.48 -1.37 -24.82
C PRO A 63 -20.98 0.02 -24.41
N GLU A 64 -21.73 1.08 -24.74
CA GLU A 64 -21.36 2.49 -24.47
C GLU A 64 -20.99 2.76 -22.99
N THR A 65 -21.61 2.06 -22.04
CA THR A 65 -21.30 2.12 -20.60
C THR A 65 -19.89 1.65 -20.23
N HIS A 66 -19.19 0.95 -21.11
CA HIS A 66 -17.78 0.60 -20.91
C HIS A 66 -16.83 1.73 -21.29
N GLN A 67 -17.27 2.75 -22.05
CA GLN A 67 -16.44 3.90 -22.39
C GLN A 67 -16.21 4.85 -21.22
N ASP A 68 -17.09 4.85 -20.20
CA ASP A 68 -16.90 5.66 -18.98
C ASP A 68 -15.65 5.26 -18.17
N LYS A 69 -15.12 4.04 -18.40
CA LYS A 69 -13.87 3.56 -17.78
C LYS A 69 -12.63 3.86 -18.63
N ALA A 70 -12.79 4.53 -19.77
CA ALA A 70 -11.70 4.91 -20.66
C ALA A 70 -10.85 6.01 -19.99
N GLY A 71 -9.82 5.60 -19.25
CA GLY A 71 -8.89 6.53 -18.61
C GLY A 71 -8.45 6.15 -17.21
N THR A 72 -9.06 5.14 -16.59
CA THR A 72 -8.53 4.60 -15.33
C THR A 72 -7.17 3.94 -15.58
N PRO A 73 -6.09 4.37 -14.88
CA PRO A 73 -4.78 3.76 -15.04
C PRO A 73 -4.79 2.31 -14.55
N THR A 74 -4.08 1.42 -15.25
CA THR A 74 -3.84 0.06 -14.78
C THR A 74 -2.58 0.01 -13.89
N MET A 75 -2.34 -1.11 -13.21
CA MET A 75 -1.21 -1.37 -12.29
C MET A 75 -1.31 -0.79 -10.87
N GLY A 76 -2.51 -0.56 -10.34
CA GLY A 76 -2.71 -0.20 -8.92
C GLY A 76 -2.09 -1.20 -7.92
N GLY A 77 -1.87 -2.45 -8.32
CA GLY A 77 -1.18 -3.46 -7.52
C GLY A 77 0.25 -3.07 -7.11
N MET A 78 0.94 -2.21 -7.87
CA MET A 78 2.26 -1.71 -7.48
C MET A 78 2.21 -0.90 -6.18
N LEU A 79 1.17 -0.08 -5.98
CA LEU A 79 0.96 0.66 -4.73
C LEU A 79 0.74 -0.30 -3.57
N ILE A 80 -0.06 -1.36 -3.78
CA ILE A 80 -0.33 -2.37 -2.75
C ILE A 80 0.95 -3.10 -2.35
N LEU A 81 1.75 -3.55 -3.32
CA LEU A 81 3.02 -4.21 -3.05
C LEU A 81 3.99 -3.28 -2.33
N ALA A 82 4.10 -2.02 -2.76
CA ALA A 82 4.96 -1.03 -2.12
C ALA A 82 4.52 -0.69 -0.69
N SER A 83 3.21 -0.72 -0.39
CA SER A 83 2.70 -0.44 0.95
C SER A 83 2.85 -1.61 1.93
N VAL A 84 3.00 -2.84 1.43
CA VAL A 84 3.04 -4.06 2.26
C VAL A 84 4.46 -4.59 2.50
N LEU A 85 5.39 -4.32 1.57
CA LEU A 85 6.82 -4.67 1.67
C LEU A 85 7.56 -3.86 2.73
#